data_AF-A0A533YW82-F1
#
_entry.id   AF-A0A533YW82-F1
#
_cell.length_a   1.000
_cell.length_b   1.000
_cell.length_c   1.000
_cell.angle_alpha   90.00
_cell.angle_beta   90.00
_cell.angle_gamma   90.00
#
_symmetry.space_group_name_H-M   'P 1'
#
loop_
_entity.id
_entity.type
_entity.pdbx_description
1 polymer ?
#
loop_
_entity_poly.entity_id
_entity_poly.type
_entity_poly.pdbx_seq_one_letter_code
_entity_poly.pdbx_strand_id
1 'polypeptide(L)'
;MQFTIPKIAVVLIMLAVLGVVAAAIAIPLTNAPTFCASCHTIKPSYDSWFTSTHKDVTCVACHVRPTFEGFVQDKVIKGTHDVWVTLLGIPKKPDDLHAKVYSEVCLACHRNMLRISEVATRDLPGPLKKAGLIMEHRKHMEAFKKRGQGEGCTTCHASVVHGKPYKGYPNVIPRGHIKLDQLPAAEKAVLEASMVKAHRTMDCFRCHDGKTEYEGKVLSRKCLTCHLSENLSDFLF
;
A
#
# COMPACT_ATOMS: atom_id res chain seq x y z
N MET A 1 51.77 16.29 27.27
CA MET A 1 51.27 16.51 25.89
C MET A 1 49.91 17.20 25.98
N GLN A 2 49.82 18.49 25.67
CA GLN A 2 48.55 19.22 25.61
C GLN A 2 47.95 19.00 24.23
N PHE A 3 46.88 18.19 24.13
CA PHE A 3 46.10 18.06 22.90
C PHE A 3 45.24 19.31 22.74
N THR A 4 45.77 20.34 22.08
CA THR A 4 44.98 21.50 21.68
C THR A 4 44.15 21.12 20.47
N ILE A 5 42.84 20.94 20.65
CA ILE A 5 41.91 20.73 19.54
C ILE A 5 41.98 21.98 18.64
N PRO A 6 42.27 21.86 17.33
CA PRO A 6 42.33 23.01 16.45
C PRO A 6 40.97 23.70 16.43
N LYS A 7 40.93 25.03 16.45
CA LYS A 7 39.68 25.82 16.47
C LYS A 7 38.70 25.39 15.36
N ILE A 8 39.22 24.96 14.21
CA ILE A 8 38.46 24.40 13.09
C ILE A 8 37.71 23.12 13.49
N ALA A 9 38.36 22.20 14.23
CA ALA A 9 37.70 20.99 14.71
C ALA A 9 36.59 21.31 15.72
N VAL A 10 36.78 22.32 16.59
CA VAL A 10 35.72 22.78 17.51
C VAL A 10 34.51 23.29 16.72
N VAL A 11 34.72 24.09 15.68
CA VAL A 11 33.63 24.61 14.82
C VAL A 11 32.91 23.47 14.09
N LEU A 12 33.65 22.52 13.52
CA LEU A 12 33.06 21.36 12.83
C LEU A 12 32.22 20.49 13.78
N ILE A 13 32.71 20.25 14.99
CA ILE A 13 31.98 19.50 16.02
C ILE A 13 30.69 20.26 16.40
N MET A 14 30.77 21.57 16.61
CA MET A 14 29.60 22.39 16.93
C MET A 14 28.54 22.33 15.82
N LEU A 15 28.95 22.43 14.55
CA LEU A 15 28.03 22.31 13.41
C LEU A 15 27.41 20.91 13.31
N ALA A 16 28.21 19.86 13.53
CA ALA A 16 27.70 18.48 13.53
C ALA A 16 26.67 18.26 14.64
N VAL A 17 26.96 18.72 15.86
CA VAL A 17 26.03 18.65 17.00
C VAL A 17 24.75 19.42 16.70
N LEU A 18 24.86 20.65 16.17
CA LEU A 18 23.70 21.45 15.79
C LEU A 18 22.86 20.73 14.72
N GLY A 19 23.50 20.14 13.71
CA GLY A 19 22.82 19.37 12.66
C GLY A 19 22.07 18.16 13.23
N VAL A 20 22.68 17.42 14.15
CA VAL A 20 22.03 16.27 14.81
C VAL A 20 20.84 16.73 15.67
N VAL A 21 20.98 17.81 16.44
CA VAL A 21 19.88 18.37 17.25
C VAL A 21 18.74 18.84 16.36
N ALA A 22 19.04 19.55 15.27
CA ALA A 22 18.03 19.98 14.30
C ALA A 22 17.29 18.79 13.68
N ALA A 23 18.02 17.74 13.27
CA ALA A 23 17.42 16.53 12.72
C ALA A 23 16.55 15.79 13.75
N ALA A 24 16.99 15.70 15.00
CA ALA A 24 16.24 15.05 16.08
C ALA A 24 14.89 15.74 16.37
N ILE A 25 14.78 17.04 16.10
CA ILE A 25 13.52 17.80 16.23
C ILE A 25 12.70 17.73 14.94
N ALA A 26 13.33 17.93 13.78
CA ALA A 26 12.65 18.03 12.50
C ALA A 26 12.05 16.68 12.03
N ILE A 27 12.74 15.57 12.28
CA ILE A 27 12.28 14.25 11.80
C ILE A 27 10.95 13.85 12.47
N PRO A 28 10.81 13.86 13.81
CA PRO A 28 9.53 13.54 14.45
C PRO A 28 8.39 14.48 14.02
N LEU A 29 8.67 15.78 13.91
CA LEU A 29 7.69 16.77 13.49
C LEU A 29 7.18 16.48 12.08
N THR A 30 8.08 16.24 11.13
CA THR A 30 7.71 15.96 9.74
C THR A 30 7.18 14.54 9.53
N ASN A 31 7.31 13.65 10.51
CA ASN A 31 6.73 12.29 10.50
C ASN A 31 5.29 12.25 11.02
N ALA A 32 4.87 13.31 11.73
CA ALA A 32 3.53 13.39 12.29
C ALA A 32 2.48 13.42 11.16
N PRO A 33 1.40 12.64 11.25
CA PRO A 33 0.30 12.70 10.28
C PRO A 33 -0.31 14.10 10.12
N THR A 34 -0.31 14.90 11.19
CA THR A 34 -0.78 16.29 11.19
C THR A 34 0.10 17.22 10.36
N PHE A 35 1.41 16.98 10.27
CA PHE A 35 2.29 17.70 9.35
C PHE A 35 1.91 17.39 7.90
N CYS A 36 1.69 16.12 7.55
CA CYS A 36 1.24 15.77 6.21
C CYS A 36 -0.12 16.42 5.88
N ALA A 37 -1.03 16.48 6.85
CA ALA A 37 -2.35 17.08 6.70
C ALA A 37 -2.34 18.61 6.58
N SER A 38 -1.21 19.29 6.81
CA SER A 38 -1.10 20.73 6.57
C SER A 38 -1.15 21.08 5.08
N CYS A 39 -0.83 20.11 4.21
CA CYS A 39 -1.01 20.24 2.78
C CYS A 39 -2.47 19.91 2.41
N HIS A 40 -3.20 20.89 1.84
CA HIS A 40 -4.61 20.71 1.50
C HIS A 40 -4.86 19.56 0.50
N THR A 41 -3.91 19.30 -0.41
CA THR A 41 -3.95 18.19 -1.37
C THR A 41 -3.89 16.82 -0.68
N ILE A 42 -3.25 16.74 0.49
CA ILE A 42 -3.07 15.50 1.27
C ILE A 42 -4.21 15.30 2.27
N LYS A 43 -4.93 16.36 2.65
CA LYS A 43 -6.00 16.29 3.66
C LYS A 43 -7.03 15.17 3.41
N PRO A 44 -7.53 14.90 2.19
CA PRO A 44 -8.47 13.80 1.98
C PRO A 44 -7.89 12.41 2.30
N SER A 45 -6.59 12.21 2.01
CA SER A 45 -5.87 10.99 2.36
C SER A 45 -5.71 10.84 3.87
N TYR A 46 -5.47 11.95 4.58
CA TYR A 46 -5.45 11.99 6.04
C TYR A 46 -6.83 11.66 6.65
N ASP A 47 -7.90 12.28 6.17
CA ASP A 47 -9.26 12.06 6.69
C ASP A 47 -9.67 10.58 6.53
N SER A 48 -9.30 9.96 5.40
CA SER A 48 -9.51 8.53 5.17
C SER A 48 -8.66 7.66 6.10
N TRP A 49 -7.37 8.00 6.27
CA TRP A 49 -6.47 7.28 7.17
C TRP A 49 -6.97 7.34 8.62
N PHE A 50 -7.44 8.50 9.07
CA PHE A 50 -7.92 8.74 10.43
C PHE A 50 -9.11 7.86 10.83
N THR A 51 -9.92 7.45 9.85
CA THR A 51 -11.07 6.56 10.04
C THR A 51 -10.77 5.10 9.69
N SER A 52 -9.53 4.79 9.31
CA SER A 52 -9.10 3.44 8.90
C SER A 52 -8.63 2.58 10.08
N THR A 53 -8.36 1.30 9.79
CA THR A 53 -7.74 0.36 10.74
C THR A 53 -6.29 0.70 11.10
N HIS A 54 -5.68 1.65 10.41
CA HIS A 54 -4.27 2.05 10.61
C HIS A 54 -4.15 3.49 11.16
N LYS A 55 -5.21 4.05 11.73
CA LYS A 55 -5.23 5.42 12.29
C LYS A 55 -4.18 5.69 13.38
N ASP A 56 -3.59 4.65 13.94
CA ASP A 56 -2.54 4.74 14.97
C ASP A 56 -1.12 4.45 14.39
N VAL A 57 -1.01 4.30 13.07
CA VAL A 57 0.24 4.07 12.33
C VAL A 57 0.56 5.31 11.51
N THR A 58 1.73 5.93 11.73
CA THR A 58 2.12 7.17 11.03
C THR A 58 2.19 7.02 9.51
N CYS A 59 1.94 8.11 8.76
CA CYS A 59 2.02 8.11 7.30
C CYS A 59 3.37 7.57 6.78
N VAL A 60 4.47 7.96 7.42
CA VAL A 60 5.82 7.58 7.02
C VAL A 60 6.14 6.10 7.24
N ALA A 61 5.42 5.41 8.14
CA ALA A 61 5.60 3.97 8.33
C ALA A 61 5.23 3.16 7.07
N CYS A 62 4.40 3.73 6.19
CA CYS A 62 4.04 3.15 4.90
C CYS A 62 4.76 3.83 3.73
N HIS A 63 4.92 5.16 3.78
CA HIS A 63 5.42 5.96 2.66
C HIS A 63 6.96 6.16 2.65
N VAL A 64 7.67 5.71 3.68
CA VAL A 64 9.13 5.77 3.76
C VAL A 64 9.67 4.38 4.05
N ARG A 65 10.55 3.87 3.18
CA ARG A 65 11.20 2.56 3.42
C ARG A 65 12.12 2.65 4.65
N PRO A 66 12.14 1.64 5.53
CA PRO A 66 12.83 1.69 6.83
C PRO A 66 14.35 1.59 6.73
N THR A 67 14.92 1.41 5.53
CA THR A 67 16.37 1.38 5.31
C THR A 67 16.93 2.80 5.27
N PHE A 68 18.23 2.97 5.52
CA PHE A 68 18.87 4.28 5.42
C PHE A 68 18.73 4.88 4.00
N GLU A 69 18.97 4.08 2.96
CA GLU A 69 18.75 4.49 1.58
C GLU A 69 17.28 4.84 1.31
N GLY A 70 16.35 4.03 1.83
CA GLY A 70 14.91 4.28 1.78
C GLY A 70 14.53 5.62 2.40
N PHE A 71 15.05 5.91 3.59
CA PHE A 71 14.87 7.18 4.26
C PHE A 71 15.40 8.35 3.41
N VAL A 72 16.64 8.27 2.91
CA VAL A 72 17.20 9.35 2.09
C VAL A 72 16.39 9.57 0.81
N GLN A 73 16.04 8.50 0.09
CA GLN A 73 15.31 8.59 -1.17
C GLN A 73 13.86 9.04 -0.97
N ASP A 74 13.13 8.42 -0.04
CA ASP A 74 11.69 8.63 0.10
C ASP A 74 11.37 9.83 1.00
N LYS A 75 12.12 10.05 2.08
CA LYS A 75 11.87 11.16 3.01
C LYS A 75 12.59 12.44 2.59
N VAL A 76 13.90 12.36 2.33
CA VAL A 76 14.70 13.56 2.09
C VAL A 76 14.52 14.05 0.67
N ILE A 77 14.81 13.21 -0.34
CA ILE A 77 14.78 13.63 -1.74
C ILE A 77 13.35 13.85 -2.22
N LYS A 78 12.49 12.82 -2.18
CA LYS A 78 11.11 12.94 -2.64
C LYS A 78 10.29 13.89 -1.76
N GLY A 79 10.44 13.84 -0.43
CA GLY A 79 9.74 14.76 0.46
C GLY A 79 10.09 16.23 0.20
N THR A 80 11.36 16.56 -0.05
CA THR A 80 11.75 17.94 -0.41
C THR A 80 11.21 18.34 -1.78
N HIS A 81 11.25 17.41 -2.75
CA HIS A 81 10.63 17.62 -4.06
C HIS A 81 9.12 17.90 -3.91
N ASP A 82 8.39 17.11 -3.12
CA ASP A 82 6.96 17.25 -2.90
C ASP A 82 6.60 18.60 -2.27
N VAL A 83 7.38 19.06 -1.29
CA VAL A 83 7.25 20.41 -0.72
C VAL A 83 7.44 21.47 -1.81
N TRP A 84 8.50 21.36 -2.61
CA TRP A 84 8.81 22.33 -3.65
C TRP A 84 7.71 22.43 -4.71
N VAL A 85 7.24 21.30 -5.25
CA VAL A 85 6.17 21.30 -6.26
C VAL A 85 4.83 21.76 -5.67
N THR A 86 4.56 21.45 -4.40
CA THR A 86 3.36 21.93 -3.70
C THR A 86 3.37 23.45 -3.56
N LEU A 87 4.52 24.06 -3.25
CA LEU A 87 4.67 25.53 -3.22
C LEU A 87 4.45 26.17 -4.59
N LEU A 88 4.75 25.45 -5.68
CA LEU A 88 4.45 25.86 -7.05
C LEU A 88 2.99 25.58 -7.48
N GLY A 89 2.14 25.09 -6.58
CA GLY A 89 0.73 24.79 -6.83
C GLY A 89 0.47 23.48 -7.56
N ILE A 90 1.38 22.51 -7.45
CA ILE A 90 1.29 21.18 -8.07
C ILE A 90 1.38 20.11 -6.96
N PRO A 91 0.47 19.11 -6.90
CA PRO A 91 -0.70 18.92 -7.75
C PRO A 91 -1.83 19.93 -7.46
N LYS A 92 -2.70 20.16 -8.45
CA LYS A 92 -3.84 21.06 -8.29
C LYS A 92 -5.00 20.41 -7.54
N LYS A 93 -5.10 19.09 -7.61
CA LYS A 93 -6.17 18.31 -6.97
C LYS A 93 -5.58 17.11 -6.23
N PRO A 94 -6.24 16.65 -5.15
CA PRO A 94 -5.86 15.41 -4.45
C PRO A 94 -5.74 14.20 -5.38
N ASP A 95 -6.54 14.18 -6.44
CA ASP A 95 -6.63 13.08 -7.41
C ASP A 95 -5.37 12.89 -8.26
N ASP A 96 -4.56 13.94 -8.38
CA ASP A 96 -3.32 13.91 -9.17
C ASP A 96 -2.14 13.33 -8.34
N LEU A 97 -2.38 12.98 -7.07
CA LEU A 97 -1.36 12.38 -6.21
C LEU A 97 -1.16 10.91 -6.55
N HIS A 98 0.10 10.56 -6.84
CA HIS A 98 0.53 9.19 -7.05
C HIS A 98 1.67 8.84 -6.12
N ALA A 99 1.42 7.92 -5.19
CA ALA A 99 2.42 7.41 -4.27
C ALA A 99 2.66 5.92 -4.50
N LYS A 100 3.93 5.51 -4.54
CA LYS A 100 4.32 4.10 -4.56
C LYS A 100 4.59 3.64 -3.13
N VAL A 101 3.87 2.59 -2.71
CA VAL A 101 4.09 1.91 -1.43
C VAL A 101 4.66 0.52 -1.71
N TYR A 102 5.81 0.22 -1.12
CA TYR A 102 6.54 -1.03 -1.36
C TYR A 102 6.08 -2.14 -0.40
N SER A 103 5.98 -3.38 -0.88
CA SER A 103 5.52 -4.51 -0.06
C SER A 103 6.33 -4.75 1.21
N GLU A 104 7.62 -4.38 1.22
CA GLU A 104 8.50 -4.50 2.39
C GLU A 104 8.00 -3.73 3.62
N VAL A 105 7.35 -2.56 3.44
CA VAL A 105 6.79 -1.80 4.58
C VAL A 105 5.60 -2.54 5.21
N CYS A 106 4.80 -3.21 4.39
CA CYS A 106 3.68 -4.02 4.86
C CYS A 106 4.22 -5.23 5.65
N LEU A 107 5.25 -5.89 5.10
CA LEU A 107 5.85 -7.10 5.69
C LEU A 107 6.62 -6.84 6.98
N ALA A 108 7.03 -5.59 7.25
CA ALA A 108 7.62 -5.22 8.54
C ALA A 108 6.67 -5.53 9.72
N CYS A 109 5.36 -5.39 9.52
CA CYS A 109 4.34 -5.73 10.52
C CYS A 109 3.57 -7.03 10.17
N HIS A 110 3.24 -7.25 8.89
CA HIS A 110 2.40 -8.36 8.42
C HIS A 110 3.19 -9.58 7.92
N ARG A 111 4.35 -9.87 8.50
CA ARG A 111 5.24 -10.98 8.09
C ARG A 111 4.60 -12.37 8.04
N ASN A 112 3.54 -12.59 8.82
CA ASN A 112 2.88 -13.91 8.90
C ASN A 112 2.02 -14.22 7.69
N MET A 113 1.64 -13.22 6.89
CA MET A 113 0.84 -13.44 5.68
C MET A 113 1.55 -14.34 4.66
N LEU A 114 2.89 -14.33 4.62
CA LEU A 114 3.66 -15.21 3.73
C LEU A 114 3.90 -16.61 4.31
N ARG A 115 3.41 -16.89 5.52
CA ARG A 115 3.60 -18.16 6.23
C ARG A 115 2.35 -19.03 6.26
N ILE A 116 1.21 -18.46 5.90
CA ILE A 116 -0.05 -19.16 5.75
C ILE A 116 -0.17 -19.52 4.27
N SER A 117 -0.73 -20.70 3.96
CA SER A 117 -0.90 -21.12 2.56
C SER A 117 -2.24 -20.65 1.97
N GLU A 118 -3.23 -20.32 2.80
CA GLU A 118 -4.56 -19.88 2.39
C GLU A 118 -5.24 -20.83 1.39
N VAL A 119 -4.89 -22.12 1.47
CA VAL A 119 -5.48 -23.21 0.68
C VAL A 119 -6.48 -24.00 1.51
N ALA A 120 -6.23 -24.18 2.81
CA ALA A 120 -7.16 -24.90 3.67
C ALA A 120 -8.27 -23.95 4.17
N THR A 121 -9.50 -24.46 4.29
CA THR A 121 -10.67 -23.71 4.74
C THR A 121 -10.49 -23.04 6.11
N ARG A 122 -9.64 -23.61 6.98
CA ARG A 122 -9.30 -23.02 8.30
C ARG A 122 -8.46 -21.75 8.20
N ASP A 123 -7.74 -21.56 7.10
CA ASP A 123 -6.84 -20.43 6.89
C ASP A 123 -7.59 -19.23 6.27
N LEU A 124 -8.82 -19.45 5.79
CA LEU A 124 -9.61 -18.43 5.10
C LEU A 124 -10.40 -17.55 6.10
N PRO A 125 -10.30 -16.21 6.01
CA PRO A 125 -11.04 -15.31 6.88
C PRO A 125 -12.48 -15.12 6.41
N GLY A 126 -13.42 -15.21 7.36
CA GLY A 126 -14.80 -14.74 7.25
C GLY A 126 -15.45 -14.96 5.87
N PRO A 127 -15.76 -13.91 5.10
CA PRO A 127 -16.42 -14.03 3.79
C PRO A 127 -15.63 -14.80 2.72
N LEU A 128 -14.30 -14.84 2.78
CA LEU A 128 -13.48 -15.67 1.88
C LEU A 128 -13.70 -17.16 2.15
N LYS A 129 -13.90 -17.52 3.42
CA LYS A 129 -14.23 -18.89 3.82
C LYS A 129 -15.57 -19.34 3.24
N LYS A 130 -16.57 -18.44 3.22
CA LYS A 130 -17.88 -18.72 2.60
C LYS A 130 -17.75 -18.90 1.09
N ALA A 131 -16.97 -18.05 0.43
CA ALA A 131 -16.69 -18.16 -0.99
C ALA A 131 -15.76 -19.33 -1.34
N GLY A 132 -15.10 -19.95 -0.36
CA GLY A 132 -14.03 -20.91 -0.59
C GLY A 132 -12.86 -20.35 -1.39
N LEU A 133 -12.65 -19.03 -1.40
CA LEU A 133 -11.65 -18.38 -2.24
C LEU A 133 -10.25 -18.65 -1.66
N ILE A 134 -9.49 -19.53 -2.32
CA ILE A 134 -8.11 -19.85 -1.99
C ILE A 134 -7.15 -18.92 -2.74
N MET A 135 -6.24 -18.31 -1.98
CA MET A 135 -5.35 -17.26 -2.50
C MET A 135 -4.08 -17.23 -1.67
N GLU A 136 -3.12 -18.08 -2.06
CA GLU A 136 -1.84 -18.17 -1.36
C GLU A 136 -0.99 -16.92 -1.60
N HIS A 137 -0.75 -16.12 -0.56
CA HIS A 137 0.02 -14.88 -0.69
C HIS A 137 1.44 -15.15 -1.17
N ARG A 138 2.09 -16.21 -0.67
CA ARG A 138 3.48 -16.55 -1.02
C ARG A 138 3.65 -16.75 -2.53
N LYS A 139 2.81 -17.57 -3.14
CA LYS A 139 2.87 -17.84 -4.59
C LYS A 139 2.66 -16.58 -5.43
N HIS A 140 1.74 -15.71 -5.02
CA HIS A 140 1.52 -14.46 -5.73
C HIS A 140 2.71 -13.52 -5.60
N MET A 141 3.30 -13.40 -4.41
CA MET A 141 4.49 -12.57 -4.21
C MET A 141 5.71 -13.10 -4.98
N GLU A 142 5.89 -14.42 -5.05
CA GLU A 142 6.92 -15.04 -5.88
C GLU A 142 6.67 -14.81 -7.37
N ALA A 143 5.41 -14.90 -7.82
CA ALA A 143 5.01 -14.58 -9.18
C ALA A 143 5.27 -13.13 -9.56
N PHE A 144 4.91 -12.17 -8.68
CA PHE A 144 5.21 -10.76 -8.86
C PHE A 144 6.71 -10.50 -8.94
N LYS A 145 7.50 -11.13 -8.07
CA LYS A 145 8.95 -11.00 -8.10
C LYS A 145 9.55 -11.50 -9.43
N LYS A 146 9.07 -12.63 -9.96
CA LYS A 146 9.53 -13.16 -11.26
C LYS A 146 9.08 -12.29 -12.44
N ARG A 147 7.87 -11.74 -12.39
CA ARG A 147 7.32 -10.83 -13.42
C ARG A 147 8.05 -9.49 -13.46
N GLY A 148 8.45 -8.97 -12.30
CA GLY A 148 9.24 -7.75 -12.21
C GLY A 148 8.51 -6.48 -12.65
N GLN A 149 7.18 -6.45 -12.71
CA GLN A 149 6.41 -5.28 -13.17
C GLN A 149 6.08 -4.31 -12.01
N GLY A 150 6.70 -4.51 -10.84
CA GLY A 150 6.49 -3.69 -9.66
C GLY A 150 5.23 -4.02 -8.87
N GLU A 151 4.63 -5.19 -9.09
CA GLU A 151 3.49 -5.68 -8.31
C GLU A 151 3.86 -6.04 -6.86
N GLY A 152 2.86 -6.06 -5.98
CA GLY A 152 3.04 -6.25 -4.55
C GLY A 152 1.74 -6.27 -3.74
N CYS A 153 1.81 -5.95 -2.45
CA CYS A 153 0.64 -5.99 -1.57
C CYS A 153 -0.49 -5.05 -2.05
N THR A 154 -0.14 -3.83 -2.46
CA THR A 154 -1.07 -2.82 -2.96
C THR A 154 -1.61 -3.12 -4.35
N THR A 155 -1.09 -4.16 -5.02
CA THR A 155 -1.67 -4.68 -6.26
C THR A 155 -3.07 -5.27 -6.02
N CYS A 156 -3.35 -5.80 -4.83
CA CYS A 156 -4.71 -6.22 -4.46
C CYS A 156 -5.28 -5.33 -3.35
N HIS A 157 -4.49 -5.03 -2.32
CA HIS A 157 -4.88 -4.18 -1.19
C HIS A 157 -4.64 -2.70 -1.50
N ALA A 158 -5.29 -2.23 -2.54
CA ALA A 158 -4.99 -0.96 -3.17
C ALA A 158 -5.54 0.26 -2.40
N SER A 159 -6.55 0.06 -1.55
CA SER A 159 -7.17 1.12 -0.72
C SER A 159 -7.11 0.81 0.78
N VAL A 160 -5.95 0.34 1.30
CA VAL A 160 -5.80 -0.05 2.73
C VAL A 160 -6.29 1.06 3.67
N VAL A 161 -5.80 2.29 3.42
CA VAL A 161 -6.06 3.46 4.29
C VAL A 161 -6.59 4.67 3.53
N HIS A 162 -6.54 4.65 2.19
CA HIS A 162 -6.99 5.74 1.32
C HIS A 162 -8.18 5.26 0.49
N GLY A 163 -9.39 5.61 0.95
CA GLY A 163 -10.68 5.19 0.39
C GLY A 163 -11.64 4.69 1.49
N LYS A 164 -12.94 4.92 1.29
CA LYS A 164 -13.97 4.44 2.25
C LYS A 164 -14.15 2.92 2.16
N PRO A 165 -14.15 2.15 3.26
CA PRO A 165 -14.51 0.74 3.26
C PRO A 165 -15.76 0.44 2.42
N TYR A 166 -15.70 -0.58 1.57
CA TYR A 166 -16.83 -0.97 0.74
C TYR A 166 -17.72 -1.94 1.53
N LYS A 167 -19.02 -1.67 1.68
CA LYS A 167 -19.99 -2.53 2.42
C LYS A 167 -19.49 -2.98 3.82
N GLY A 168 -18.76 -2.12 4.52
CA GLY A 168 -18.24 -2.43 5.86
C GLY A 168 -17.06 -3.42 5.89
N TYR A 169 -16.53 -3.81 4.73
CA TYR A 169 -15.32 -4.63 4.65
C TYR A 169 -14.09 -3.76 4.93
N PRO A 170 -13.28 -4.07 5.96
CA PRO A 170 -12.16 -3.23 6.38
C PRO A 170 -11.00 -3.22 5.37
N ASN A 171 -11.01 -4.14 4.40
CA ASN A 171 -10.06 -4.25 3.31
C ASN A 171 -10.79 -4.35 1.96
N VAL A 172 -10.17 -3.84 0.90
CA VAL A 172 -10.65 -4.07 -0.48
C VAL A 172 -10.52 -5.56 -0.76
N ILE A 173 -11.65 -6.24 -0.87
CA ILE A 173 -11.72 -7.57 -1.46
C ILE A 173 -11.56 -7.37 -2.98
N PRO A 174 -10.65 -8.09 -3.66
CA PRO A 174 -10.57 -8.08 -5.11
C PRO A 174 -11.98 -8.32 -5.67
N ARG A 175 -12.43 -7.47 -6.60
CA ARG A 175 -13.74 -7.65 -7.23
C ARG A 175 -13.67 -8.89 -8.11
N GLY A 176 -13.96 -10.06 -7.54
CA GLY A 176 -13.75 -11.36 -8.17
C GLY A 176 -14.25 -11.44 -9.62
N HIS A 177 -15.55 -11.65 -9.81
CA HIS A 177 -16.16 -11.78 -11.15
C HIS A 177 -17.27 -10.74 -11.42
N ILE A 178 -17.51 -9.83 -10.47
CA ILE A 178 -18.59 -8.85 -10.59
C ILE A 178 -18.14 -7.73 -11.52
N LYS A 179 -18.80 -7.65 -12.68
CA LYS A 179 -18.54 -6.59 -13.65
C LYS A 179 -19.06 -5.24 -13.13
N LEU A 180 -18.36 -4.16 -13.48
CA LEU A 180 -18.69 -2.78 -13.05
C LEU A 180 -20.12 -2.36 -13.41
N ASP A 181 -20.60 -2.78 -14.58
CA ASP A 181 -21.93 -2.51 -15.11
C ASP A 181 -23.06 -3.13 -14.28
N GLN A 182 -22.78 -4.23 -13.56
CA GLN A 182 -23.73 -4.93 -12.70
C GLN A 182 -23.91 -4.28 -11.33
N LEU A 183 -23.15 -3.23 -11.02
CA LEU A 183 -23.24 -2.55 -9.73
C LEU A 183 -24.36 -1.50 -9.68
N PRO A 184 -25.04 -1.33 -8.53
CA PRO A 184 -25.98 -0.23 -8.31
C PRO A 184 -25.33 1.14 -8.58
N ALA A 185 -26.11 2.12 -9.03
CA ALA A 185 -25.60 3.44 -9.39
C ALA A 185 -24.89 4.17 -8.22
N ALA A 186 -25.45 4.09 -7.00
CA ALA A 186 -24.82 4.65 -5.80
C ALA A 186 -23.45 4.02 -5.51
N GLU A 187 -23.30 2.74 -5.87
CA GLU A 187 -22.07 2.00 -5.67
C GLU A 187 -21.01 2.35 -6.73
N LYS A 188 -21.44 2.51 -7.99
CA LYS A 188 -20.62 3.04 -9.07
C LYS A 188 -20.10 4.44 -8.75
N ALA A 189 -20.93 5.33 -8.20
CA ALA A 189 -20.50 6.68 -7.82
C ALA A 189 -19.38 6.70 -6.77
N VAL A 190 -19.41 5.78 -5.80
CA VAL A 190 -18.33 5.63 -4.79
C VAL A 190 -17.05 5.04 -5.41
N LEU A 191 -17.19 4.18 -6.41
CA LEU A 191 -16.07 3.57 -7.15
C LEU A 191 -15.41 4.54 -8.14
N GLU A 192 -16.20 5.44 -8.73
CA GLU A 192 -15.76 6.47 -9.67
C GLU A 192 -15.07 7.65 -8.99
N ALA A 193 -15.05 7.70 -7.65
CA ALA A 193 -14.13 8.57 -6.94
C ALA A 193 -12.68 8.22 -7.38
N SER A 194 -11.99 9.19 -7.95
CA SER A 194 -10.63 9.16 -8.50
C SER A 194 -9.65 8.19 -7.83
N MET A 195 -9.47 8.33 -6.51
CA MET A 195 -8.57 7.54 -5.67
C MET A 195 -9.03 6.09 -5.43
N VAL A 196 -10.27 5.77 -5.80
CA VAL A 196 -10.91 4.45 -5.67
C VAL A 196 -10.96 3.73 -7.03
N LYS A 197 -11.12 4.45 -8.14
CA LYS A 197 -11.32 3.88 -9.49
C LYS A 197 -10.14 3.03 -9.96
N ALA A 198 -8.92 3.54 -9.84
CA ALA A 198 -7.70 2.81 -10.24
C ALA A 198 -7.43 1.57 -9.37
N HIS A 199 -7.91 1.60 -8.13
CA HIS A 199 -7.56 0.63 -7.09
C HIS A 199 -8.60 -0.47 -6.92
N ARG A 200 -9.87 -0.21 -7.24
CA ARG A 200 -10.97 -1.19 -7.11
C ARG A 200 -11.30 -1.93 -8.38
N THR A 201 -10.75 -1.54 -9.53
CA THR A 201 -10.85 -2.32 -10.80
C THR A 201 -9.92 -3.53 -10.82
N MET A 202 -9.10 -3.70 -9.78
CA MET A 202 -8.16 -4.81 -9.61
C MET A 202 -8.91 -6.13 -9.34
N ASP A 203 -9.10 -6.94 -10.38
CA ASP A 203 -9.61 -8.32 -10.25
C ASP A 203 -8.48 -9.36 -10.39
N CYS A 204 -8.84 -10.63 -10.26
CA CYS A 204 -7.92 -11.75 -10.47
C CYS A 204 -7.55 -11.93 -11.95
N PHE A 205 -8.49 -11.65 -12.87
CA PHE A 205 -8.37 -11.88 -14.30
C PHE A 205 -7.45 -10.90 -15.03
N ARG A 206 -7.03 -9.79 -14.41
CA ARG A 206 -5.95 -8.94 -14.97
C ARG A 206 -4.66 -9.72 -15.23
N CYS A 207 -4.40 -10.73 -14.38
CA CYS A 207 -3.25 -11.61 -14.48
C CYS A 207 -3.70 -13.02 -14.88
N HIS A 208 -4.86 -13.47 -14.42
CA HIS A 208 -5.47 -14.71 -14.87
C HIS A 208 -6.31 -14.45 -16.14
N ASP A 209 -5.70 -13.89 -17.18
CA ASP A 209 -6.39 -13.47 -18.42
C ASP A 209 -6.52 -14.62 -19.44
N GLY A 210 -5.83 -15.74 -19.21
CA GLY A 210 -5.72 -16.86 -20.13
C GLY A 210 -4.59 -16.70 -21.15
N LYS A 211 -3.70 -15.71 -20.96
CA LYS A 211 -2.50 -15.47 -21.77
C LYS A 211 -1.23 -15.39 -20.92
N THR A 212 -1.32 -14.82 -19.73
CA THR A 212 -0.22 -14.69 -18.79
C THR A 212 0.26 -16.07 -18.35
N GLU A 213 1.57 -16.26 -18.38
CA GLU A 213 2.22 -17.50 -17.95
C GLU A 213 3.05 -17.33 -16.68
N TYR A 214 3.15 -18.42 -15.92
CA TYR A 214 4.08 -18.57 -14.81
C TYR A 214 4.65 -19.98 -14.86
N GLU A 215 5.98 -20.11 -14.86
CA GLU A 215 6.68 -21.41 -14.96
C GLU A 215 6.22 -22.27 -16.15
N GLY A 216 6.03 -21.63 -17.32
CA GLY A 216 5.63 -22.30 -18.56
C GLY A 216 4.18 -22.79 -18.57
N LYS A 217 3.35 -22.35 -17.63
CA LYS A 217 1.92 -22.66 -17.58
C LYS A 217 1.10 -21.38 -17.62
N VAL A 218 0.09 -21.36 -18.49
CA VAL A 218 -0.91 -20.28 -18.51
C VAL A 218 -1.69 -20.29 -17.20
N LEU A 219 -1.82 -19.11 -16.58
CA LEU A 219 -2.56 -18.94 -15.35
C LEU A 219 -4.04 -19.29 -15.58
N SER A 220 -4.51 -20.28 -14.83
CA SER A 220 -5.85 -20.84 -15.00
C SER A 220 -6.95 -19.86 -14.59
N ARG A 221 -8.08 -19.95 -15.30
CA ARG A 221 -9.35 -19.24 -15.04
C ARG A 221 -10.45 -20.17 -14.55
N LYS A 222 -10.14 -21.45 -14.37
CA LYS A 222 -11.11 -22.46 -13.94
C LYS A 222 -11.50 -22.21 -12.49
N CYS A 223 -12.80 -22.25 -12.19
CA CYS A 223 -13.36 -21.97 -10.87
C CYS A 223 -12.64 -22.74 -9.76
N LEU A 224 -12.46 -24.06 -9.94
CA LEU A 224 -11.81 -24.96 -8.97
C LEU A 224 -10.30 -24.71 -8.77
N THR A 225 -9.69 -23.79 -9.53
CA THR A 225 -8.30 -23.36 -9.27
C THR A 225 -8.25 -22.36 -8.11
N CYS A 226 -9.30 -21.55 -7.98
CA CYS A 226 -9.37 -20.46 -7.01
C CYS A 226 -10.41 -20.71 -5.92
N HIS A 227 -11.30 -21.69 -6.11
CA HIS A 227 -12.39 -21.98 -5.19
C HIS A 227 -12.39 -23.44 -4.77
N LEU A 228 -12.61 -23.67 -3.47
CA LEU A 228 -12.87 -24.99 -2.92
C LEU A 228 -14.16 -25.57 -3.52
N SER A 229 -14.14 -26.85 -3.87
CA SER A 229 -15.24 -27.54 -4.55
C SER A 229 -16.55 -27.53 -3.75
N GLU A 230 -16.44 -27.78 -2.44
CA GLU A 230 -17.54 -27.84 -1.49
C GLU A 230 -18.23 -26.49 -1.27
N ASN A 231 -17.57 -25.39 -1.65
CA ASN A 231 -18.11 -24.03 -1.56
C ASN A 231 -18.76 -23.57 -2.88
N LEU A 232 -18.63 -24.35 -3.95
CA LEU A 232 -19.18 -24.06 -5.27
C LEU A 232 -20.41 -24.90 -5.62
N SER A 233 -20.70 -25.96 -4.85
CA SER A 233 -21.84 -26.85 -5.10
C SER A 233 -23.18 -26.11 -5.16
N ASP A 234 -23.34 -25.04 -4.39
CA ASP A 234 -24.58 -24.25 -4.34
C ASP A 234 -24.70 -23.21 -5.48
N PHE A 235 -23.64 -23.07 -6.31
CA PHE A 235 -23.57 -22.08 -7.40
C PHE A 235 -23.34 -22.71 -8.78
N LEU A 236 -22.96 -23.99 -8.85
CA LEU A 236 -22.71 -24.72 -10.08
C LEU A 236 -23.86 -25.66 -10.48
N PHE A 237 -24.95 -25.69 -9.70
CA PHE A 237 -26.17 -26.47 -9.97
C PHE A 237 -27.42 -25.63 -9.66
#